data_AF-A0A965I7J9-F1
#
_entry.id   AF-A0A965I7J9-F1
#
_cell.length_a   1.000
_cell.length_b   1.000
_cell.length_c   1.000
_cell.angle_alpha   90.00
_cell.angle_beta   90.00
_cell.angle_gamma   90.00
#
_symmetry.space_group_name_H-M   'P 1'
#
loop_
_entity.id
_entity.type
_entity.pdbx_description
1 polymer ?
#
loop_
_entity_poly.entity_id
_entity_poly.type
_entity_poly.pdbx_seq_one_letter_code
_entity_poly.pdbx_strand_id
1 'polypeptide(L)'
;MNEKLIYVGLAVFGILGPIAFPDYVMQMAVLWIMVLMATTWDITGGQMGYNSLGNITFFGVGMYVSAAIQVSMFYDLGEFTASYGAIKPVFTEAEYYTGLSMGIVMAGVACSGLALLLGLAVFGLRGPYFAIGTLGV
;
A
#
# COMPACT_ATOMS: atom_id res chain seq x y z
N MET A 1 20.82 -28.34 2.58
CA MET A 1 19.81 -28.23 3.67
C MET A 1 18.44 -28.39 3.05
N ASN A 2 17.55 -29.21 3.62
CA ASN A 2 16.24 -29.49 3.02
C ASN A 2 15.35 -28.23 3.14
N GLU A 3 14.86 -27.69 2.03
CA GLU A 3 14.06 -26.44 1.99
C GLU A 3 12.86 -26.48 2.92
N LYS A 4 12.20 -27.64 3.01
CA LYS A 4 11.07 -27.87 3.93
C LYS A 4 11.45 -27.66 5.40
N LEU A 5 12.68 -28.03 5.78
CA LEU A 5 13.17 -27.82 7.14
C LEU A 5 13.37 -26.33 7.45
N ILE A 6 13.79 -25.56 6.44
CA ILE A 6 13.98 -24.10 6.58
C ILE A 6 12.62 -23.42 6.76
N TYR A 7 11.62 -23.75 5.94
CA TYR A 7 10.27 -23.17 6.06
C TYR A 7 9.60 -23.52 7.40
N VAL A 8 9.74 -24.77 7.86
CA VAL A 8 9.21 -25.18 9.18
C VAL A 8 9.92 -24.43 10.29
N GLY A 9 11.26 -24.30 10.23
CA GLY A 9 12.01 -23.52 11.20
C GLY A 9 11.60 -22.04 11.24
N LEU A 10 11.36 -21.44 10.07
CA LEU A 10 10.90 -20.05 9.94
C LEU A 10 9.50 -19.87 10.53
N ALA A 11 8.58 -20.80 10.28
CA ALA A 11 7.21 -20.77 10.81
C ALA A 11 7.21 -20.89 12.35
N VAL A 12 8.03 -21.80 12.88
CA VAL A 12 8.21 -21.95 14.34
C VAL A 12 8.81 -20.68 14.95
N PHE A 13 9.81 -20.08 14.30
CA PHE A 13 10.38 -18.80 14.74
C PHE A 13 9.37 -17.65 14.70
N GLY A 14 8.47 -17.61 13.70
CA GLY A 14 7.43 -16.59 13.63
C GLY A 14 6.43 -16.64 14.78
N ILE A 15 6.10 -17.85 15.24
CA ILE A 15 5.13 -18.07 16.32
C ILE A 15 5.79 -17.97 17.69
N LEU A 16 6.93 -18.63 17.88
CA LEU A 16 7.60 -18.72 19.19
C LEU A 16 8.61 -17.60 19.43
N GLY A 17 9.11 -16.94 18.38
CA GLY A 17 10.07 -15.83 18.48
C GLY A 17 9.58 -14.68 19.38
N PRO A 18 8.35 -14.16 19.18
CA PRO A 18 7.77 -13.13 20.04
C PRO A 18 7.62 -13.56 21.51
N ILE A 19 7.41 -14.85 21.77
CA ILE A 19 7.24 -15.41 23.12
C ILE A 19 8.61 -15.59 23.81
N ALA A 20 9.61 -16.04 23.05
CA ALA A 20 10.97 -16.26 23.55
C ALA A 20 11.74 -14.94 23.75
N PHE A 21 11.42 -13.90 22.95
CA PHE A 21 12.12 -12.62 22.95
C PHE A 21 11.13 -11.43 23.02
N PRO A 22 10.49 -11.22 24.20
CA PRO A 22 9.44 -10.20 24.36
C PRO A 22 9.93 -8.76 24.13
N ASP A 23 11.19 -8.46 24.38
CA ASP A 23 11.76 -7.11 24.17
C ASP A 23 11.93 -6.74 22.68
N TYR A 24 11.90 -7.73 21.78
CA TYR A 24 12.17 -7.56 20.34
C TYR A 24 10.93 -7.73 19.46
N VAL A 25 9.73 -7.81 20.05
CA VAL A 25 8.47 -8.09 19.34
C VAL A 25 8.23 -7.11 18.20
N MET A 26 8.44 -5.81 18.43
CA MET A 26 8.27 -4.79 17.39
C MET A 26 9.24 -4.96 16.21
N GLN A 27 10.51 -5.29 16.50
CA GLN A 27 11.52 -5.50 15.46
C GLN A 27 11.20 -6.75 14.64
N MET A 28 10.80 -7.84 15.29
CA MET A 28 10.36 -9.06 14.61
C MET A 28 9.10 -8.82 13.78
N ALA A 29 8.13 -8.07 14.28
CA ALA A 29 6.91 -7.72 13.54
C ALA A 29 7.22 -6.94 12.26
N VAL A 30 8.10 -5.93 12.35
CA VAL A 30 8.56 -5.19 11.16
C VAL A 30 9.28 -6.11 10.18
N LEU A 31 10.14 -7.01 10.67
CA LEU A 31 10.86 -7.97 9.83
C LEU A 31 9.87 -8.89 9.08
N TRP A 32 8.83 -9.39 9.76
CA TRP A 32 7.78 -10.20 9.14
C TRP A 32 6.96 -9.43 8.11
N ILE A 33 6.63 -8.15 8.37
CA ILE A 33 5.97 -7.28 7.40
C ILE A 33 6.84 -7.13 6.14
N MET A 34 8.16 -6.92 6.30
CA MET A 34 9.09 -6.80 5.18
C MET A 34 9.19 -8.10 4.37
N VAL A 35 9.20 -9.26 5.02
CA VAL A 35 9.17 -10.58 4.35
C VAL A 35 7.88 -10.73 3.53
N LEU A 36 6.72 -10.42 4.13
CA LEU A 36 5.44 -10.46 3.42
C LEU A 36 5.47 -9.55 2.19
N MET A 37 5.91 -8.29 2.34
CA MET A 37 6.03 -7.33 1.24
C MET A 37 6.99 -7.81 0.14
N ALA A 38 8.10 -8.45 0.49
CA ALA A 38 9.03 -9.01 -0.49
C ALA A 38 8.40 -10.18 -1.26
N THR A 39 7.68 -11.08 -0.57
CA THR A 39 7.03 -12.23 -1.20
C THR A 39 5.86 -11.83 -2.10
N THR A 40 5.06 -10.85 -1.70
CA THR A 40 3.99 -10.32 -2.55
C THR A 40 4.57 -9.66 -3.80
N TRP A 41 5.71 -8.98 -3.70
CA TRP A 41 6.39 -8.40 -4.85
C TRP A 41 6.97 -9.45 -5.80
N ASP A 42 7.54 -10.54 -5.29
CA ASP A 42 8.03 -11.66 -6.11
C ASP A 42 6.87 -12.34 -6.88
N ILE A 43 5.75 -12.58 -6.20
CA ILE A 43 4.57 -13.19 -6.82
C ILE A 43 3.95 -12.25 -7.87
N THR A 44 3.72 -10.97 -7.52
CA THR A 44 3.01 -10.02 -8.40
C THR A 44 3.88 -9.39 -9.48
N GLY A 45 5.18 -9.21 -9.26
CA GLY A 45 6.10 -8.57 -10.21
C GLY A 45 7.03 -9.55 -10.92
N GLY A 46 7.38 -10.67 -10.30
CA GLY A 46 8.27 -11.69 -10.86
C GLY A 46 7.53 -12.80 -11.60
N GLN A 47 6.58 -13.47 -10.94
CA GLN A 47 5.96 -14.70 -11.45
C GLN A 47 4.72 -14.46 -12.32
N MET A 48 3.89 -13.46 -12.01
CA MET A 48 2.65 -13.19 -12.77
C MET A 48 2.83 -12.22 -13.96
N GLY A 49 4.07 -11.76 -14.20
CA GLY A 49 4.36 -10.65 -15.10
C GLY A 49 4.09 -9.29 -14.41
N TYR A 50 4.90 -8.29 -14.73
CA TYR A 50 4.77 -6.96 -14.11
C TYR A 50 3.35 -6.42 -14.27
N ASN A 51 2.72 -6.02 -13.15
CA ASN A 51 1.47 -5.26 -13.19
C ASN A 51 1.65 -3.99 -14.04
N SER A 52 0.65 -3.63 -14.85
CA SER A 52 0.71 -2.39 -15.63
C SER A 52 0.85 -1.19 -14.69
N LEU A 53 1.58 -0.18 -15.14
CA LEU A 53 1.95 0.97 -14.30
C LEU A 53 0.70 1.69 -13.80
N GLY A 54 -0.37 1.77 -14.60
CA GLY A 54 -1.58 2.47 -14.20
C GLY A 54 -2.40 1.69 -13.21
N ASN A 55 -2.43 0.36 -13.24
CA ASN A 55 -3.02 -0.40 -12.14
C ASN A 55 -2.35 -0.03 -10.80
N ILE A 56 -1.01 -0.01 -10.78
CA ILE A 56 -0.23 0.39 -9.60
C ILE A 56 -0.47 1.87 -9.25
N THR A 57 -0.55 2.74 -10.24
CA THR A 57 -0.76 4.19 -10.05
C THR A 57 -2.13 4.49 -9.46
N PHE A 58 -3.21 3.92 -10.02
CA PHE A 58 -4.56 4.10 -9.50
C PHE A 58 -4.73 3.47 -8.12
N PHE A 59 -4.15 2.30 -7.89
CA PHE A 59 -4.15 1.68 -6.58
C PHE A 59 -3.41 2.54 -5.53
N GLY A 60 -2.21 3.03 -5.86
CA GLY A 60 -1.42 3.89 -4.98
C GLY A 60 -2.09 5.22 -4.69
N VAL A 61 -2.61 5.90 -5.72
CA VAL A 61 -3.35 7.16 -5.55
C VAL A 61 -4.62 6.94 -4.72
N GLY A 62 -5.38 5.87 -5.01
CA GLY A 62 -6.58 5.54 -4.27
C GLY A 62 -6.30 5.28 -2.79
N MET A 63 -5.26 4.49 -2.48
CA MET A 63 -4.83 4.26 -1.10
C MET A 63 -4.44 5.56 -0.39
N TYR A 64 -3.63 6.40 -1.04
CA TYR A 64 -3.12 7.62 -0.43
C TYR A 64 -4.26 8.63 -0.18
N VAL A 65 -5.17 8.79 -1.14
CA VAL A 65 -6.36 9.63 -0.98
C VAL A 65 -7.28 9.09 0.11
N SER A 66 -7.50 7.78 0.17
CA SER A 66 -8.33 7.18 1.22
C SER A 66 -7.74 7.43 2.61
N ALA A 67 -6.44 7.22 2.79
CA ALA A 67 -5.75 7.46 4.05
C ALA A 67 -5.76 8.95 4.42
N ALA A 68 -5.50 9.83 3.45
CA ALA A 68 -5.57 11.28 3.63
C ALA A 68 -6.95 11.72 4.09
N ILE A 69 -8.03 11.28 3.44
CA ILE A 69 -9.39 11.66 3.83
C ILE A 69 -9.74 11.14 5.21
N GLN A 70 -9.41 9.87 5.49
CA GLN A 70 -9.66 9.25 6.78
C GLN A 70 -8.99 10.01 7.94
N VAL A 71 -7.77 10.50 7.74
CA VAL A 71 -7.07 11.32 8.75
C VAL A 71 -7.64 12.74 8.78
N SER A 72 -7.86 13.37 7.62
CA SER A 72 -8.27 14.79 7.51
C SER A 72 -9.61 15.11 8.16
N MET A 73 -10.48 14.11 8.25
CA MET A 73 -11.82 14.28 8.82
C MET A 73 -11.78 14.54 10.33
N PHE A 74 -10.73 14.10 11.02
CA PHE A 74 -10.67 14.13 12.48
C PHE A 74 -9.38 14.77 13.02
N TYR A 75 -8.31 14.83 12.21
CA TYR A 75 -7.01 15.35 12.58
C TYR A 75 -6.41 16.20 11.44
N ASP A 76 -5.46 17.08 11.80
CA ASP A 76 -4.71 17.84 10.81
C ASP A 76 -3.71 16.95 10.06
N LEU A 77 -3.73 17.02 8.73
CA LEU A 77 -2.86 16.22 7.87
C LEU A 77 -1.40 16.65 7.94
N GLY A 78 -1.14 17.93 8.10
CA GLY A 78 0.21 18.48 8.20
C GLY A 78 0.89 18.00 9.47
N GLU A 79 0.17 17.98 10.58
CA GLU A 79 0.67 17.46 11.85
C GLU A 79 0.84 15.94 11.85
N PHE A 80 -0.05 15.20 11.17
CA PHE A 80 0.10 13.75 10.98
C PHE A 80 1.32 13.38 10.12
N THR A 81 1.62 14.19 9.10
CA THR A 81 2.74 13.94 8.16
C THR A 81 4.06 14.56 8.63
N ALA A 82 4.06 15.30 9.74
CA ALA A 82 5.24 15.94 10.27
C ALA A 82 6.31 14.89 10.65
N SER A 83 7.53 15.07 10.15
CA SER A 83 8.65 14.13 10.31
C SER A 83 9.11 13.94 11.76
N TYR A 84 8.73 14.84 12.66
CA TYR A 84 9.01 14.76 14.10
C TYR A 84 7.89 14.10 14.91
N GLY A 85 6.81 13.64 14.27
CA GLY A 85 5.71 12.91 14.91
C GLY A 85 4.85 13.79 15.83
N ALA A 86 4.28 14.86 15.29
CA ALA A 86 3.54 15.86 16.07
C ALA A 86 2.30 15.28 16.78
N ILE A 87 1.58 14.36 16.13
CA ILE A 87 0.35 13.76 16.67
C ILE A 87 0.36 12.24 16.48
N LYS A 88 -0.11 11.51 17.50
CA LYS A 88 -0.47 10.10 17.42
C LYS A 88 -2.01 10.00 17.43
N PRO A 89 -2.67 9.98 16.27
CA PRO A 89 -4.12 9.95 16.21
C PRO A 89 -4.64 8.63 16.78
N VAL A 90 -5.61 8.71 17.68
CA VAL A 90 -6.29 7.56 18.28
C VAL A 90 -7.74 7.64 17.83
N PHE A 91 -8.08 6.90 16.78
CA PHE A 91 -9.42 6.86 16.24
C PHE A 91 -10.32 5.99 17.12
N THR A 92 -11.54 6.45 17.38
CA THR A 92 -12.63 5.58 17.84
C THR A 92 -13.09 4.66 16.70
N GLU A 93 -13.75 3.55 17.04
CA GLU A 93 -14.26 2.61 16.02
C GLU A 93 -15.17 3.29 15.00
N ALA A 94 -16.05 4.18 15.46
CA ALA A 94 -16.96 4.93 14.60
C ALA A 94 -16.21 5.88 13.65
N GLU A 95 -15.21 6.62 14.14
CA GLU A 95 -14.37 7.51 13.32
C GLU A 95 -13.56 6.72 12.29
N TYR A 96 -13.03 5.56 12.68
CA TYR A 96 -12.28 4.70 11.77
C TYR A 96 -13.13 4.24 10.59
N TYR A 97 -14.30 3.65 10.84
CA TYR A 97 -15.15 3.11 9.76
C TYR A 97 -15.80 4.20 8.91
N THR A 98 -16.21 5.31 9.52
CA THR A 98 -16.75 6.46 8.77
C THR A 98 -15.69 7.10 7.89
N GLY A 99 -14.49 7.36 8.43
CA GLY A 99 -13.37 7.89 7.67
C GLY A 99 -12.92 6.95 6.56
N LEU A 100 -12.88 5.64 6.79
CA LEU A 100 -12.57 4.65 5.76
C LEU A 100 -13.61 4.63 4.64
N SER A 101 -14.90 4.65 4.99
CA SER A 101 -15.98 4.64 3.98
C SER A 101 -15.95 5.89 3.10
N MET A 102 -15.77 7.07 3.70
CA MET A 102 -15.61 8.33 2.98
C MET A 102 -14.32 8.34 2.15
N GLY A 103 -13.23 7.80 2.71
CA GLY A 103 -11.95 7.66 2.04
C GLY A 103 -12.03 6.83 0.76
N ILE A 104 -12.73 5.69 0.77
CA ILE A 104 -12.93 4.84 -0.40
C ILE A 104 -13.73 5.57 -1.49
N VAL A 105 -14.80 6.29 -1.12
CA VAL A 105 -15.61 7.06 -2.07
C VAL A 105 -14.78 8.17 -2.71
N MET A 106 -14.07 8.94 -1.90
CA MET A 106 -13.23 10.04 -2.39
C MET A 106 -12.03 9.54 -3.20
N ALA A 107 -11.47 8.38 -2.86
CA ALA A 107 -10.45 7.70 -3.66
C ALA A 107 -10.97 7.38 -5.07
N GLY A 108 -12.19 6.85 -5.20
CA GLY A 108 -12.80 6.60 -6.50
C GLY A 108 -12.97 7.88 -7.34
N VAL A 109 -13.40 8.98 -6.72
CA VAL A 109 -13.52 10.29 -7.38
C VAL A 109 -12.14 10.81 -7.84
N ALA A 110 -11.14 10.75 -6.97
CA ALA A 110 -9.78 11.19 -7.28
C ALA A 110 -9.15 10.36 -8.41
N CYS A 111 -9.29 9.04 -8.37
CA CYS A 111 -8.84 8.13 -9.44
C CYS A 111 -9.55 8.43 -10.77
N SER A 112 -10.85 8.74 -10.74
CA SER A 112 -11.61 9.13 -11.94
C SER A 112 -11.09 10.43 -12.54
N GLY A 113 -10.77 11.42 -11.70
CA GLY A 113 -10.14 12.68 -12.13
C GLY A 113 -8.75 12.45 -12.73
N LEU A 114 -7.93 11.62 -12.09
CA LEU A 114 -6.61 11.24 -12.60
C LEU A 114 -6.71 10.51 -13.94
N ALA A 115 -7.69 9.63 -14.11
CA ALA A 115 -7.93 8.92 -15.36
C ALA A 115 -8.27 9.88 -16.51
N LEU A 116 -9.06 10.93 -16.25
CA LEU A 116 -9.33 11.98 -17.24
C LEU A 116 -8.06 12.73 -17.63
N LEU A 117 -7.23 13.12 -16.67
CA LEU A 117 -5.97 13.83 -16.92
C LEU A 117 -4.99 12.97 -17.72
N LEU A 118 -4.82 11.70 -17.34
CA LEU A 118 -3.96 10.76 -18.06
C LEU A 118 -4.53 10.45 -19.44
N GLY A 119 -5.85 10.34 -19.59
CA GLY A 119 -6.52 10.16 -20.87
C GLY A 119 -6.18 11.26 -21.87
N LEU A 120 -6.14 12.53 -21.43
CA LEU A 120 -5.75 13.66 -22.28
C LEU A 120 -4.33 13.52 -22.83
N ALA A 121 -3.39 13.03 -22.00
CA ALA A 121 -2.01 12.81 -22.41
C ALA A 121 -1.85 11.59 -23.32
N VAL A 122 -2.48 10.46 -22.95
CA VAL A 122 -2.32 9.17 -23.65
C VAL A 122 -3.01 9.16 -25.00
N PHE A 123 -4.22 9.73 -25.12
CA PHE A 123 -4.93 9.82 -26.40
C PHE A 123 -4.27 10.80 -27.40
N GLY A 124 -3.34 11.64 -26.94
CA GLY A 124 -2.50 12.47 -27.82
C GLY A 124 -1.39 11.68 -28.53
N LEU A 125 -1.07 10.47 -28.07
CA LEU A 125 0.00 9.65 -28.65
C LEU A 125 -0.48 8.91 -29.91
N ARG A 126 0.42 8.68 -30.86
CA ARG A 126 0.13 7.98 -32.13
C ARG A 126 1.08 6.82 -32.36
N GLY A 127 0.61 5.81 -33.10
CA GLY A 127 1.44 4.68 -33.52
C GLY A 127 1.99 3.87 -32.34
N PRO A 128 3.26 3.40 -32.41
CA PRO A 128 3.86 2.59 -31.34
C PRO A 128 3.90 3.27 -29.97
N TYR A 129 3.98 4.60 -29.93
CA TYR A 129 4.01 5.37 -28.68
C TYR A 129 2.67 5.31 -27.93
N PHE A 130 1.55 5.11 -28.63
CA PHE A 130 0.25 4.89 -27.97
C PHE A 130 0.23 3.54 -27.26
N ALA A 131 0.70 2.48 -27.92
CA ALA A 131 0.77 1.15 -27.32
C ALA A 131 1.73 1.10 -26.12
N ILE A 132 2.87 1.80 -26.20
CA ILE A 132 3.79 1.93 -25.07
C ILE A 132 3.16 2.76 -23.95
N GLY A 133 2.44 3.84 -24.29
CA GLY A 133 1.76 4.70 -23.32
C GLY A 133 0.59 4.03 -22.60
N THR A 134 -0.11 3.08 -23.22
CA THR A 134 -1.19 2.32 -22.58
C THR A 134 -0.70 1.10 -21.81
N LEU A 135 0.44 0.51 -22.19
CA LEU A 135 1.12 -0.55 -21.42
C LEU A 135 1.91 0.00 -20.22
N GLY A 136 2.42 1.23 -20.36
CA GLY A 136 3.08 1.99 -19.31
C GLY A 136 2.15 2.90 -18.52
N VAL A 137 0.83 2.84 -18.75
CA VAL A 137 -0.23 3.16 -17.76
C VAL A 137 -0.90 1.82 -17.44
#